data_AF-A0A9R1U8V5-F1
#
_entry.id   AF-A0A9R1U8V5-F1
#
_cell.length_a   1.000
_cell.length_b   1.000
_cell.length_c   1.000
_cell.angle_alpha   90.00
_cell.angle_beta   90.00
_cell.angle_gamma   90.00
#
_symmetry.space_group_name_H-M   'P 1'
#
loop_
_entity.id
_entity.type
_entity.pdbx_description
1 polymer ?
#
loop_
_entity_poly.entity_id
_entity_poly.type
_entity_poly.pdbx_seq_one_letter_code
_entity_poly.pdbx_strand_id
1 'polypeptide(L)'
;MDAELSEQFYRIQAIDRALRIPSVNYLWDKSAAVYGKVKGASTFTNWAFDRIETALQAVLEKSLPVARLMEKPIYNLDKTFCQGLDFVEVKLPIIKEDPKQILDRTKLLVSERLRPAVQIFIDLKQETKQRVRIITLHTYYKAHYLRVYSWQQADKVMSTETGINILKTVDNTTGLAELMLDKYLPALEDESCSDSDECSEHLKLHHTIVRLSEFSSRASRRIYVALMERLQYMYKIEILILILHALIVIQAIKFVETIVTSVLKFTFRI
;
A
#
# COMPACT_ATOMS: atom_id res chain seq x y z
N MET A 1 62.59 0.56 10.28
CA MET A 1 63.31 1.09 9.11
C MET A 1 62.37 0.83 7.96
N ASP A 2 61.33 1.66 7.87
CA ASP A 2 60.09 1.37 7.15
C ASP A 2 59.64 2.65 6.44
N ALA A 3 60.24 2.90 5.29
CA ALA A 3 59.83 3.95 4.37
C ALA A 3 60.16 3.41 2.98
N GLU A 4 59.12 3.13 2.18
CA GLU A 4 59.11 2.90 0.72
C GLU A 4 58.08 1.81 0.31
N LEU A 5 56.80 1.93 0.68
CA LEU A 5 55.73 1.09 0.09
C LEU A 5 54.38 1.84 -0.04
N SER A 6 54.40 3.14 -0.37
CA SER A 6 53.14 3.91 -0.52
C SER A 6 53.08 4.94 -1.65
N GLU A 7 53.99 4.91 -2.63
CA GLU A 7 53.90 5.75 -3.85
C GLU A 7 53.77 4.91 -5.14
N GLN A 8 52.79 4.02 -5.21
CA GLN A 8 52.45 3.36 -6.48
C GLN A 8 50.94 3.23 -6.70
N PHE A 9 50.24 4.35 -6.54
CA PHE A 9 48.87 4.51 -7.05
C PHE A 9 48.84 5.72 -7.99
N TYR A 10 48.53 5.50 -9.27
CA TYR A 10 48.38 6.57 -10.25
C TYR A 10 47.25 7.50 -9.77
N ARG A 11 47.56 8.75 -9.39
CA ARG A 11 46.55 9.74 -8.99
C ARG A 11 45.84 10.26 -10.25
N ILE A 12 44.62 9.79 -10.47
CA ILE A 12 43.75 10.21 -11.58
C ILE A 12 43.42 11.69 -11.44
N GLN A 13 43.85 12.51 -12.41
CA GLN A 13 43.76 13.97 -12.34
C GLN A 13 42.32 14.47 -12.45
N ALA A 14 41.46 13.76 -13.19
CA ALA A 14 40.05 14.07 -13.32
C ALA A 14 39.28 13.96 -12.00
N ILE A 15 39.67 13.03 -11.11
CA ILE A 15 39.04 12.88 -9.80
C ILE A 15 39.43 14.04 -8.88
N ASP A 16 40.71 14.41 -8.84
CA ASP A 16 41.17 15.58 -8.08
C ASP A 16 40.49 16.86 -8.57
N ARG A 17 40.30 17.00 -9.89
CA ARG A 17 39.62 18.14 -10.49
C ARG A 17 38.10 18.12 -10.26
N ALA A 18 37.46 16.95 -10.30
CA ALA A 18 36.04 16.82 -10.01
C ALA A 18 35.73 17.14 -8.55
N LEU A 19 36.59 16.72 -7.61
CA LEU A 19 36.47 17.03 -6.18
C LEU A 19 36.71 18.51 -5.86
N ARG A 20 37.38 19.28 -6.74
CA ARG A 20 37.49 20.74 -6.60
C ARG A 20 36.18 21.49 -6.91
N ILE A 21 35.20 20.85 -7.54
CA ILE A 21 33.89 21.44 -7.79
C ILE A 21 33.07 21.41 -6.49
N PRO A 22 32.60 22.56 -5.95
CA PRO A 22 31.92 22.62 -4.66
C PRO A 22 30.69 21.69 -4.56
N SER A 23 29.92 21.60 -5.64
CA SER A 23 28.74 20.73 -5.74
C SER A 23 29.10 19.24 -5.67
N VAL A 24 30.20 18.85 -6.31
CA VAL A 24 30.66 17.45 -6.33
C VAL A 24 31.32 17.10 -5.00
N ASN A 25 32.08 18.02 -4.41
CA ASN A 25 32.67 17.83 -3.08
C ASN A 25 31.59 17.66 -2.01
N TYR A 26 30.55 18.49 -2.04
CA TYR A 26 29.39 18.34 -1.15
C TYR A 26 28.67 17.00 -1.35
N LEU A 27 28.48 16.56 -2.60
CA LEU A 27 27.89 15.25 -2.89
C LEU A 27 28.79 14.10 -2.45
N TRP A 28 30.11 14.23 -2.60
CA TRP A 28 31.10 13.26 -2.16
C TRP A 28 31.07 13.11 -0.64
N ASP A 29 31.17 14.20 0.11
CA ASP A 29 31.09 14.21 1.58
C ASP A 29 29.77 13.62 2.08
N LYS A 30 28.66 13.98 1.43
CA LYS A 30 27.34 13.44 1.77
C LYS A 30 27.23 11.95 1.47
N SER A 31 27.78 11.49 0.35
CA SER A 31 27.82 10.08 -0.01
C SER A 31 28.70 9.26 0.93
N ALA A 32 29.85 9.80 1.35
CA ALA A 32 30.74 9.17 2.33
C ALA A 32 30.07 9.07 3.71
N ALA A 33 29.35 10.12 4.14
CA ALA A 33 28.57 10.10 5.37
C ALA A 33 27.41 9.09 5.32
N VAL A 34 26.73 8.95 4.17
CA VAL A 34 25.68 7.94 3.98
C VAL A 34 26.29 6.53 3.95
N TYR A 35 27.40 6.34 3.25
CA TYR A 35 28.12 5.06 3.22
C TYR A 35 28.53 4.62 4.62
N GLY A 36 29.11 5.52 5.43
CA GLY A 36 29.45 5.24 6.82
C GLY A 36 28.24 4.85 7.68
N LYS A 37 27.10 5.53 7.48
CA LYS A 37 25.84 5.18 8.16
C LYS A 37 25.31 3.80 7.74
N VAL A 38 25.35 3.47 6.45
CA VAL A 38 24.88 2.18 5.92
C VAL A 38 25.79 1.03 6.37
N LYS A 39 27.11 1.25 6.31
CA LYS A 39 28.11 0.28 6.78
C LYS A 39 27.91 -0.03 8.27
N GLY A 40 27.77 1.01 9.10
CA GLY A 40 27.57 0.88 10.55
C GLY A 40 26.15 0.56 11.04
N ALA A 41 25.16 0.41 10.14
CA ALA A 41 23.77 0.19 10.53
C ALA A 41 23.50 -1.21 11.12
N SER A 42 24.27 -2.22 10.71
CA SER A 42 24.13 -3.59 11.21
C SER A 42 25.47 -4.33 11.22
N THR A 43 25.60 -5.32 12.11
CA THR A 43 26.80 -6.18 12.19
C THR A 43 27.04 -6.98 10.91
N PHE A 44 25.96 -7.39 10.23
CA PHE A 44 26.03 -8.12 8.96
C PHE A 44 26.50 -7.23 7.80
N THR A 45 25.94 -6.02 7.67
CA THR A 45 26.38 -5.08 6.62
C THR A 45 27.83 -4.66 6.83
N ASN A 46 28.24 -4.37 8.07
CA ASN A 46 29.63 -4.04 8.37
C ASN A 46 30.59 -5.16 7.95
N TRP A 47 30.25 -6.42 8.29
CA TRP A 47 31.03 -7.59 7.89
C TRP A 47 31.09 -7.77 6.36
N ALA A 48 29.96 -7.61 5.65
CA ALA A 48 29.92 -7.76 4.19
C ALA A 48 30.76 -6.68 3.48
N PHE A 49 30.65 -5.41 3.92
CA PHE A 49 31.46 -4.32 3.38
C PHE A 49 32.95 -4.46 3.73
N ASP A 50 33.30 -4.88 4.94
CA ASP A 50 34.70 -5.16 5.33
C ASP A 50 35.30 -6.30 4.49
N ARG A 51 34.52 -7.35 4.19
CA ARG A 51 34.96 -8.46 3.32
C ARG A 51 35.24 -8.00 1.88
N ILE A 52 34.43 -7.06 1.39
CA ILE A 52 34.60 -6.49 0.04
C ILE A 52 35.80 -5.54 0.01
N GLU A 53 35.95 -4.68 1.02
CA GLU A 53 37.09 -3.76 1.12
C GLU A 53 38.42 -4.54 1.23
N THR A 54 38.46 -5.61 2.03
CA THR A 54 39.65 -6.48 2.14
C THR A 54 39.92 -7.28 0.87
N ALA A 55 38.90 -7.78 0.17
CA ALA A 55 39.06 -8.42 -1.13
C ALA A 55 39.56 -7.44 -2.20
N LEU A 56 39.07 -6.19 -2.17
CA LEU A 56 39.51 -5.14 -3.07
C LEU A 56 40.97 -4.76 -2.80
N GLN A 57 41.35 -4.59 -1.52
CA GLN A 57 42.73 -4.32 -1.11
C GLN A 57 43.67 -5.45 -1.56
N ALA A 58 43.27 -6.72 -1.38
CA ALA A 58 44.04 -7.88 -1.78
C ALA A 58 44.17 -8.01 -3.31
N VAL A 59 43.11 -7.69 -4.07
CA VAL A 59 43.16 -7.63 -5.53
C VAL A 59 44.09 -6.50 -5.98
N LEU A 60 44.09 -5.35 -5.28
CA LEU A 60 44.98 -4.23 -5.57
C LEU A 60 46.45 -4.58 -5.35
N GLU A 61 46.77 -5.22 -4.22
CA GLU A 61 48.13 -5.66 -3.90
C GLU A 61 48.62 -6.78 -4.84
N LYS A 62 47.73 -7.70 -5.25
CA LYS A 62 48.06 -8.81 -6.15
C LYS A 62 48.07 -8.41 -7.63
N SER A 63 47.43 -7.30 -8.00
CA SER A 63 47.37 -6.81 -9.38
C SER A 63 48.44 -5.76 -9.72
N LEU A 64 49.38 -5.47 -8.80
CA LEU A 64 50.55 -4.61 -9.02
C LEU A 64 51.27 -4.83 -10.38
N PRO A 65 51.51 -6.08 -10.86
CA PRO A 65 52.17 -6.28 -12.16
C PRO A 65 51.22 -6.10 -13.37
N VAL A 66 49.90 -6.19 -13.18
CA VAL A 66 48.87 -6.02 -14.23
C VAL A 66 48.46 -4.54 -14.39
N ALA A 67 48.61 -3.73 -13.34
CA ALA A 67 48.35 -2.29 -13.36
C ALA A 67 49.18 -1.54 -14.43
N ARG A 68 50.40 -1.99 -14.73
CA ARG A 68 51.26 -1.40 -15.78
C ARG A 68 50.70 -1.56 -17.21
N LEU A 69 49.90 -2.59 -17.48
CA LEU A 69 49.23 -2.75 -18.76
C LEU A 69 48.00 -1.83 -18.89
N MET A 70 47.38 -1.50 -17.76
CA MET A 70 46.18 -0.67 -17.64
C MET A 70 46.50 0.84 -17.55
N GLU A 71 47.76 1.21 -17.37
CA GLU A 71 48.19 2.62 -17.23
C GLU A 71 47.83 3.47 -18.46
N LYS A 72 48.05 2.94 -19.67
CA LYS A 72 47.70 3.62 -20.93
C LYS A 72 46.19 3.85 -21.12
N PRO A 73 45.31 2.84 -20.93
CA PRO A 73 43.87 3.08 -20.99
C PRO A 73 43.36 3.98 -19.85
N ILE A 74 43.93 3.90 -18.64
CA ILE A 74 43.58 4.79 -17.52
C ILE A 74 43.93 6.25 -17.85
N TYR A 75 45.12 6.51 -18.41
CA TYR A 75 45.52 7.86 -18.81
C TYR A 75 44.63 8.44 -19.92
N ASN A 76 44.28 7.63 -20.92
CA ASN A 76 43.38 8.08 -21.98
C ASN A 76 41.97 8.38 -21.45
N LEU A 77 41.46 7.54 -20.53
CA LEU A 77 40.18 7.76 -19.88
C LEU A 77 40.20 9.05 -19.04
N ASP A 78 41.24 9.23 -18.23
CA ASP A 78 41.45 10.43 -17.42
C ASP A 78 41.50 11.71 -18.26
N LYS A 79 42.18 11.66 -19.42
CA LYS A 79 42.23 12.75 -20.39
C LYS A 79 40.85 13.06 -20.99
N THR A 80 40.06 12.04 -21.35
CA THR A 80 38.69 12.23 -21.85
C THR A 80 37.75 12.80 -20.79
N PHE A 81 37.91 12.40 -19.52
CA PHE A 81 37.13 12.96 -18.41
C PHE A 81 37.51 14.41 -18.12
N CYS A 82 38.80 14.77 -18.16
CA CYS A 82 39.24 16.15 -18.02
C CYS A 82 38.61 17.05 -19.09
N GLN A 83 38.58 16.60 -20.35
CA GLN A 83 37.93 17.32 -21.45
C GLN A 83 36.40 17.43 -21.29
N GLY A 84 35.75 16.38 -20.78
CA GLY A 84 34.32 16.41 -20.45
C GLY A 84 34.01 17.42 -19.33
N LEU A 85 34.90 17.51 -18.34
CA LEU A 85 34.75 18.46 -17.22
C LEU A 85 34.94 19.91 -17.69
N ASP A 86 35.92 20.17 -18.56
CA ASP A 86 36.11 21.48 -19.22
C ASP A 86 34.85 21.93 -19.98
N PHE A 87 34.21 21.00 -20.70
CA PHE A 87 32.99 21.30 -21.46
C PHE A 87 31.79 21.64 -20.56
N VAL A 88 31.62 20.91 -19.46
CA VAL A 88 30.54 21.16 -18.49
C VAL A 88 30.76 22.47 -17.74
N GLU A 89 32.02 22.80 -17.41
CA GLU A 89 32.37 24.04 -16.73
C GLU A 89 32.07 25.30 -17.59
N VAL A 90 32.25 25.21 -18.91
CA VAL A 90 31.96 26.31 -19.86
C VAL A 90 30.46 26.47 -20.14
N LYS A 91 29.71 25.35 -20.22
CA LYS A 91 28.28 25.40 -20.59
C LYS A 91 27.32 25.59 -19.41
N LEU A 92 27.75 25.30 -18.17
CA LEU A 92 26.92 25.38 -16.97
C LEU A 92 27.65 26.10 -15.82
N PRO A 93 27.78 27.44 -15.88
CA PRO A 93 28.47 28.21 -14.84
C PRO A 93 27.77 28.15 -13.47
N ILE A 94 26.48 27.76 -13.43
CA ILE A 94 25.68 27.55 -12.22
C ILE A 94 26.28 26.47 -11.30
N ILE A 95 27.11 25.56 -11.83
CA ILE A 95 27.80 24.51 -11.06
C ILE A 95 28.86 25.08 -10.09
N LYS A 96 29.29 26.34 -10.28
CA LYS A 96 30.22 27.06 -9.40
C LYS A 96 29.55 27.74 -8.20
N GLU A 97 28.23 27.90 -8.21
CA GLU A 97 27.49 28.58 -7.15
C GLU A 97 27.11 27.63 -6.00
N ASP A 98 26.94 28.18 -4.80
CA ASP A 98 26.58 27.39 -3.61
C ASP A 98 25.14 26.85 -3.75
N PRO A 99 24.94 25.52 -3.78
CA PRO A 99 23.64 24.88 -4.05
C PRO A 99 22.52 25.29 -3.08
N LYS A 100 22.85 25.82 -1.90
CA LYS A 100 21.85 26.29 -0.92
C LYS A 100 21.13 27.56 -1.37
N GLN A 101 21.83 28.53 -1.95
CA GLN A 101 21.22 29.80 -2.35
C GLN A 101 20.31 29.67 -3.60
N ILE A 102 20.64 28.74 -4.50
CA ILE A 102 19.84 28.47 -5.70
C ILE A 102 18.50 27.85 -5.32
N LEU A 103 18.50 26.92 -4.38
CA LEU A 103 17.29 26.24 -3.91
C LEU A 103 16.32 27.22 -3.23
N ASP A 104 16.82 28.11 -2.39
CA ASP A 104 15.99 29.05 -1.65
C ASP A 104 15.39 30.14 -2.55
N ARG A 105 16.16 30.66 -3.52
CA ARG A 105 15.65 31.60 -4.55
C ARG A 105 14.55 30.96 -5.40
N THR A 106 14.72 29.70 -5.78
CA THR A 106 13.73 28.97 -6.59
C THR A 106 12.44 28.72 -5.80
N LYS A 107 12.55 28.35 -4.52
CA LYS A 107 11.38 28.17 -3.64
C LYS A 107 10.58 29.44 -3.45
N LEU A 108 11.25 30.58 -3.23
CA LEU A 108 10.56 31.88 -3.05
C LEU A 108 9.75 32.27 -4.29
N LEU A 109 10.35 32.24 -5.48
CA LEU A 109 9.69 32.61 -6.73
C LEU A 109 8.49 31.71 -7.06
N VAL A 110 8.62 30.41 -6.81
CA VAL A 110 7.54 29.44 -7.01
C VAL A 110 6.42 29.66 -5.98
N SER A 111 6.77 29.92 -4.72
CA SER A 111 5.80 30.15 -3.65
C SER A 111 4.97 31.43 -3.84
N GLU A 112 5.57 32.50 -4.37
CA GLU A 112 4.85 33.76 -4.64
C GLU A 112 3.91 33.64 -5.82
N ARG A 113 4.35 32.99 -6.91
CA ARG A 113 3.53 32.82 -8.12
C ARG A 113 2.37 31.85 -7.91
N LEU A 114 2.50 30.86 -7.01
CA LEU A 114 1.47 29.86 -6.75
C LEU A 114 0.50 30.22 -5.61
N ARG A 115 0.85 31.17 -4.73
CA ARG A 115 -0.01 31.63 -3.64
C ARG A 115 -1.45 32.00 -4.05
N PRO A 116 -1.69 32.80 -5.12
CA PRO A 116 -3.05 33.16 -5.51
C PRO A 116 -3.85 31.95 -6.02
N ALA A 117 -3.21 31.03 -6.76
CA ALA A 117 -3.88 29.83 -7.24
C ALA A 117 -4.29 28.91 -6.07
N VAL A 118 -3.40 28.72 -5.10
CA VAL A 118 -3.68 27.91 -3.90
C VAL A 118 -4.84 28.49 -3.08
N GLN A 119 -4.91 29.81 -2.94
CA GLN A 119 -5.99 30.45 -2.19
C GLN A 119 -7.36 30.22 -2.82
N ILE A 120 -7.47 30.35 -4.15
CA ILE A 120 -8.70 30.06 -4.90
C ILE A 120 -9.16 28.61 -4.68
N PHE A 121 -8.22 27.66 -4.70
CA PHE A 121 -8.55 26.25 -4.42
C PHE A 121 -9.03 26.01 -2.99
N ILE A 122 -8.44 26.70 -2.01
CA ILE A 122 -8.87 26.60 -0.60
C ILE A 122 -10.30 27.15 -0.46
N ASP A 123 -10.59 28.31 -1.05
CA ASP A 123 -11.90 28.96 -0.97
C ASP A 123 -12.98 28.13 -1.67
N LEU A 124 -12.71 27.63 -2.89
CA LEU A 124 -13.64 26.74 -3.62
C LEU A 124 -13.91 25.43 -2.87
N LYS A 125 -12.88 24.84 -2.25
CA LYS A 125 -13.03 23.63 -1.43
C LYS A 125 -13.92 23.91 -0.22
N GLN A 126 -13.75 25.07 0.42
CA GLN A 126 -14.54 25.44 1.59
C GLN A 126 -16.00 25.75 1.22
N GLU A 127 -16.25 26.49 0.14
CA GLU A 127 -17.60 26.79 -0.34
C GLU A 127 -18.33 25.50 -0.73
N THR A 128 -17.67 24.61 -1.47
CA THR A 128 -18.25 23.31 -1.86
C THR A 128 -18.61 22.47 -0.64
N LYS A 129 -17.71 22.40 0.35
CA LYS A 129 -17.95 21.69 1.61
C LYS A 129 -19.14 22.28 2.37
N GLN A 130 -19.29 23.60 2.39
CA GLN A 130 -20.43 24.27 3.01
C GLN A 130 -21.73 24.00 2.26
N ARG A 131 -21.75 24.10 0.93
CA ARG A 131 -22.94 23.80 0.11
C ARG A 131 -23.38 22.35 0.25
N VAL A 132 -22.45 21.40 0.22
CA VAL A 132 -22.75 19.99 0.45
C VAL A 132 -23.37 19.81 1.83
N ARG A 133 -22.78 20.40 2.89
CA ARG A 133 -23.39 20.34 4.25
C ARG A 133 -24.80 20.90 4.28
N ILE A 134 -25.06 22.04 3.64
CA ILE A 134 -26.39 22.67 3.59
C ILE A 134 -27.39 21.76 2.85
N ILE A 135 -27.00 21.21 1.70
CA ILE A 135 -27.85 20.32 0.90
C ILE A 135 -28.14 19.02 1.67
N THR A 136 -27.13 18.44 2.31
CA THR A 136 -27.31 17.24 3.16
C THR A 136 -28.25 17.53 4.33
N LEU A 137 -28.14 18.69 4.99
CA LEU A 137 -29.04 19.05 6.09
C LEU A 137 -30.48 19.28 5.60
N HIS A 138 -30.65 19.92 4.45
CA HIS A 138 -31.98 20.17 3.89
C HIS A 138 -32.69 18.89 3.44
N THR A 139 -31.96 17.99 2.79
CA THR A 139 -32.47 16.67 2.38
C THR A 139 -32.80 15.82 3.60
N TYR A 140 -31.94 15.80 4.63
CA TYR A 140 -32.20 15.15 5.90
C TYR A 140 -33.46 15.69 6.58
N TYR A 141 -33.59 17.02 6.71
CA TYR A 141 -34.75 17.63 7.35
C TYR A 141 -36.05 17.31 6.61
N LYS A 142 -36.07 17.42 5.28
CA LYS A 142 -37.25 17.07 4.47
C LYS A 142 -37.64 15.60 4.62
N ALA A 143 -36.67 14.69 4.57
CA ALA A 143 -36.91 13.27 4.76
C ALA A 143 -37.41 12.96 6.18
N HIS A 144 -36.82 13.58 7.20
CA HIS A 144 -37.21 13.43 8.59
C HIS A 144 -38.63 13.96 8.83
N TYR A 145 -38.94 15.15 8.32
CA TYR A 145 -40.27 15.75 8.42
C TYR A 145 -41.32 14.87 7.76
N LEU A 146 -41.08 14.43 6.51
CA LEU A 146 -42.00 13.56 5.79
C LEU A 146 -42.21 12.24 6.53
N ARG A 147 -41.14 11.64 7.07
CA ARG A 147 -41.21 10.43 7.89
C ARG A 147 -42.14 10.67 9.08
N VAL A 148 -41.85 11.65 9.93
CA VAL A 148 -42.64 11.91 11.16
C VAL A 148 -44.11 12.18 10.83
N TYR A 149 -44.39 13.01 9.82
CA TYR A 149 -45.76 13.31 9.40
C TYR A 149 -46.50 12.06 8.88
N SER A 150 -45.83 11.26 8.04
CA SER A 150 -46.41 10.01 7.52
C SER A 150 -46.68 9.00 8.63
N TRP A 151 -45.80 8.92 9.63
CA TRP A 151 -45.98 8.06 10.80
C TRP A 151 -47.17 8.47 11.65
N GLN A 152 -47.34 9.77 11.92
CA GLN A 152 -48.50 10.27 12.67
C GLN A 152 -49.81 9.94 11.95
N GLN A 153 -49.83 10.08 10.62
CA GLN A 153 -51.01 9.73 9.82
C GLN A 153 -51.27 8.22 9.80
N ALA A 154 -50.22 7.40 9.68
CA ALA A 154 -50.34 5.94 9.71
C ALA A 154 -50.84 5.45 11.07
N ASP A 155 -50.32 6.00 12.17
CA ASP A 155 -50.73 5.65 13.53
C ASP A 155 -52.22 5.97 13.78
N LYS A 156 -52.69 7.12 13.27
CA LYS A 156 -54.11 7.50 13.30
C LYS A 156 -55.02 6.54 12.51
N VAL A 157 -54.58 6.05 11.36
CA VAL A 157 -55.37 5.09 10.56
C VAL A 157 -55.31 3.70 11.17
N MET A 158 -54.18 3.31 11.75
CA MET A 158 -53.95 1.96 12.28
C MET A 158 -54.53 1.75 13.67
N SER A 159 -54.82 2.83 14.40
CA SER A 159 -55.61 2.80 15.64
C SER A 159 -57.12 2.58 15.39
N THR A 160 -57.58 2.60 14.14
CA THR A 160 -58.97 2.22 13.82
C THR A 160 -59.17 0.70 13.91
N GLU A 161 -60.42 0.25 14.06
CA GLU A 161 -60.78 -1.17 14.14
C GLU A 161 -60.25 -1.97 12.94
N THR A 162 -60.39 -1.43 11.72
CA THR A 162 -59.85 -2.03 10.49
C THR A 162 -58.33 -2.13 10.53
N GLY A 163 -57.66 -1.09 11.03
CA GLY A 163 -56.21 -1.04 11.18
C GLY A 163 -55.68 -2.13 12.12
N ILE A 164 -56.34 -2.31 13.26
CA ILE A 164 -55.98 -3.34 14.26
C ILE A 164 -56.11 -4.75 13.67
N ASN A 165 -57.15 -5.04 12.89
CA ASN A 165 -57.34 -6.36 12.28
C ASN A 165 -56.29 -6.65 11.20
N ILE A 166 -55.91 -5.65 10.39
CA ILE A 166 -54.80 -5.78 9.45
C ILE A 166 -53.51 -6.09 10.21
N LEU A 167 -53.27 -5.38 11.30
CA LEU A 167 -52.05 -5.53 12.07
C LEU A 167 -51.92 -6.92 12.71
N LYS A 168 -53.01 -7.46 13.28
CA LYS A 168 -53.09 -8.85 13.76
C LYS A 168 -52.82 -9.86 12.64
N THR A 169 -53.31 -9.60 11.43
CA THR A 169 -53.05 -10.46 10.28
C THR A 169 -51.56 -10.49 9.93
N VAL A 170 -50.92 -9.32 9.92
CA VAL A 170 -49.47 -9.19 9.71
C VAL A 170 -48.69 -9.93 10.79
N ASP A 171 -49.03 -9.75 12.07
CA ASP A 171 -48.36 -10.44 13.18
C ASP A 171 -48.48 -11.97 13.06
N ASN A 172 -49.66 -12.49 12.73
CA ASN A 172 -49.88 -13.93 12.53
C ASN A 172 -49.07 -14.49 11.35
N THR A 173 -49.05 -13.76 10.22
CA THR A 173 -48.24 -14.17 9.06
C THR A 173 -46.74 -14.10 9.34
N THR A 174 -46.30 -13.15 10.14
CA THR A 174 -44.90 -13.03 10.58
C THR A 174 -44.51 -14.20 11.47
N GLY A 175 -45.38 -14.61 12.40
CA GLY A 175 -45.18 -15.82 13.20
C GLY A 175 -45.08 -17.10 12.35
N LEU A 176 -45.90 -17.23 11.30
CA LEU A 176 -45.78 -18.34 10.34
C LEU A 176 -44.43 -18.28 9.59
N ALA A 177 -44.01 -17.09 9.16
CA ALA A 177 -42.75 -16.91 8.45
C ALA A 177 -41.53 -17.19 9.35
N GLU A 178 -41.59 -16.82 10.63
CA GLU A 178 -40.60 -17.18 11.65
C GLU A 178 -40.46 -18.70 11.77
N LEU A 179 -41.58 -19.44 11.88
CA LEU A 179 -41.56 -20.91 11.91
C LEU A 179 -40.94 -21.53 10.65
N MET A 180 -41.23 -20.95 9.48
CA MET A 180 -40.63 -21.41 8.23
C MET A 180 -39.13 -21.08 8.17
N LEU A 181 -38.73 -19.88 8.61
CA LEU A 181 -37.33 -19.50 8.70
C LEU A 181 -36.57 -20.44 9.65
N ASP A 182 -37.12 -20.74 10.83
CA ASP A 182 -36.53 -21.68 11.78
C ASP A 182 -36.43 -23.10 11.21
N LYS A 183 -37.42 -23.53 10.42
CA LYS A 183 -37.44 -24.86 9.79
C LYS A 183 -36.37 -25.02 8.70
N TYR A 184 -36.16 -24.01 7.86
CA TYR A 184 -35.25 -24.11 6.71
C TYR A 184 -33.86 -23.52 6.97
N LEU A 185 -33.74 -22.56 7.89
CA LEU A 185 -32.51 -21.87 8.28
C LEU A 185 -32.45 -21.78 9.82
N PRO A 186 -32.13 -22.89 10.52
CA PRO A 186 -32.06 -22.92 11.97
C PRO A 186 -30.98 -21.97 12.50
N ALA A 187 -31.24 -21.37 13.66
CA ALA A 187 -30.24 -20.59 14.38
C ALA A 187 -29.08 -21.48 14.82
N LEU A 188 -27.85 -21.01 14.64
CA LEU A 188 -26.69 -21.55 15.34
C LEU A 188 -26.79 -21.10 16.80
N GLU A 189 -26.44 -22.00 17.74
CA GLU A 189 -26.74 -22.10 19.18
C GLU A 189 -26.86 -20.82 20.07
N ASP A 190 -26.56 -19.61 19.57
CA ASP A 190 -26.50 -18.35 20.32
C ASP A 190 -27.58 -17.32 19.92
N GLU A 191 -28.82 -17.72 19.61
CA GLU A 191 -29.94 -16.77 19.50
C GLU A 191 -30.83 -16.86 20.75
N SER A 192 -30.49 -16.08 21.78
CA SER A 192 -31.41 -15.80 22.88
C SER A 192 -32.58 -14.98 22.34
N CYS A 193 -33.76 -15.61 22.26
CA CYS A 193 -35.02 -14.93 22.03
C CYS A 193 -35.24 -13.94 23.19
N SER A 194 -35.32 -12.64 22.92
CA SER A 194 -35.86 -11.73 23.92
C SER A 194 -37.36 -11.99 24.03
N ASP A 195 -37.75 -12.55 25.18
CA ASP A 195 -39.14 -12.75 25.56
C ASP A 195 -39.92 -11.45 25.37
N SER A 196 -41.04 -11.57 24.68
CA SER A 196 -42.00 -10.51 24.45
C SER A 196 -42.63 -10.09 25.78
N ASP A 197 -42.21 -8.94 26.31
CA ASP A 197 -42.93 -8.22 27.36
C ASP A 197 -44.31 -7.78 26.84
N GLU A 198 -45.35 -8.13 27.58
CA GLU A 198 -46.67 -7.51 27.48
C GLU A 198 -46.56 -5.98 27.71
N CYS A 199 -47.04 -5.15 26.78
CA CYS A 199 -47.79 -3.93 27.17
C CYS A 199 -48.41 -3.08 26.05
N SER A 200 -49.58 -2.52 26.40
CA SER A 200 -50.30 -1.34 25.87
C SER A 200 -50.90 -1.40 24.47
N GLU A 201 -52.24 -1.37 24.42
CA GLU A 201 -53.04 -1.28 23.20
C GLU A 201 -52.77 -0.03 22.34
N HIS A 202 -52.07 0.97 22.86
CA HIS A 202 -51.86 2.26 22.20
C HIS A 202 -50.58 2.31 21.33
N LEU A 203 -49.79 1.24 21.29
CA LEU A 203 -48.52 1.13 20.55
C LEU A 203 -48.49 -0.05 19.56
N LYS A 204 -49.67 -0.59 19.20
CA LYS A 204 -49.81 -1.78 18.33
C LYS A 204 -48.98 -1.65 17.05
N LEU A 205 -49.10 -0.54 16.32
CA LEU A 205 -48.36 -0.30 15.07
C LEU A 205 -46.83 -0.30 15.28
N HIS A 206 -46.34 0.34 16.35
CA HIS A 206 -44.92 0.37 16.66
C HIS A 206 -44.39 -1.04 16.94
N HIS A 207 -45.11 -1.83 17.73
CA HIS A 207 -44.75 -3.22 18.03
C HIS A 207 -44.63 -4.08 16.77
N THR A 208 -45.66 -4.08 15.90
CA THR A 208 -45.64 -4.88 14.68
C THR A 208 -44.50 -4.49 13.74
N ILE A 209 -44.18 -3.19 13.64
CA ILE A 209 -43.08 -2.76 12.79
C ILE A 209 -41.72 -3.13 13.39
N VAL A 210 -41.55 -3.00 14.71
CA VAL A 210 -40.34 -3.46 15.39
C VAL A 210 -40.15 -4.96 15.17
N ARG A 211 -41.20 -5.76 15.38
CA ARG A 211 -41.17 -7.21 15.13
C ARG A 211 -40.81 -7.55 13.69
N LEU A 212 -41.42 -6.88 12.72
CA LEU A 212 -41.13 -7.10 11.30
C LEU A 212 -39.67 -6.73 10.95
N SER A 213 -39.15 -5.67 11.57
CA SER A 213 -37.76 -5.24 11.40
C SER A 213 -36.77 -6.25 11.99
N GLU A 214 -37.11 -6.81 13.16
CA GLU A 214 -36.31 -7.81 13.83
C GLU A 214 -36.31 -9.12 13.05
N PHE A 215 -37.48 -9.58 12.62
CA PHE A 215 -37.62 -10.74 11.73
C PHE A 215 -36.79 -10.56 10.46
N SER A 216 -36.89 -9.41 9.78
CA SER A 216 -36.14 -9.12 8.55
C SER A 216 -34.63 -9.16 8.78
N SER A 217 -34.15 -8.53 9.86
CA SER A 217 -32.75 -8.55 10.26
C SER A 217 -32.26 -9.98 10.54
N ARG A 218 -33.04 -10.74 11.32
CA ARG A 218 -32.76 -12.13 11.68
C ARG A 218 -32.71 -13.04 10.44
N ALA A 219 -33.72 -12.94 9.57
CA ALA A 219 -33.78 -13.68 8.31
C ALA A 219 -32.57 -13.36 7.42
N SER A 220 -32.26 -12.08 7.21
CA SER A 220 -31.12 -11.64 6.42
C SER A 220 -29.79 -12.18 6.97
N ARG A 221 -29.59 -12.10 8.29
CA ARG A 221 -28.38 -12.62 8.94
C ARG A 221 -28.24 -14.12 8.73
N ARG A 222 -29.30 -14.90 8.95
CA ARG A 222 -29.28 -16.36 8.77
C ARG A 222 -29.06 -16.77 7.33
N ILE A 223 -29.69 -16.08 6.37
CA ILE A 223 -29.46 -16.29 4.93
C ILE A 223 -28.00 -16.01 4.60
N TYR A 224 -27.45 -14.90 5.09
CA TYR A 224 -26.05 -14.54 4.85
C TYR A 224 -25.09 -15.60 5.40
N VAL A 225 -25.28 -16.06 6.65
CA VAL A 225 -24.44 -17.11 7.24
C VAL A 225 -24.54 -18.41 6.44
N ALA A 226 -25.76 -18.86 6.11
CA ALA A 226 -25.96 -20.08 5.32
C ALA A 226 -25.30 -20.00 3.94
N LEU A 227 -25.34 -18.83 3.27
CA LEU A 227 -24.66 -18.61 1.99
C LEU A 227 -23.13 -18.60 2.16
N MET A 228 -22.62 -17.96 3.21
CA MET A 228 -21.18 -17.88 3.46
C MET A 228 -20.58 -19.25 3.77
N GLU A 229 -21.27 -20.11 4.53
CA GLU A 229 -20.83 -21.50 4.74
C GLU A 229 -20.72 -22.28 3.42
N ARG A 230 -21.72 -22.14 2.54
CA ARG A 230 -21.71 -22.78 1.22
C ARG A 230 -20.57 -22.27 0.33
N LEU A 231 -20.31 -20.97 0.36
CA LEU A 231 -19.20 -20.36 -0.39
C LEU A 231 -17.85 -20.81 0.14
N GLN A 232 -17.66 -20.86 1.47
CA GLN A 232 -16.42 -21.35 2.07
C GLN A 232 -16.10 -22.79 1.63
N TYR A 233 -17.11 -23.66 1.57
CA TYR A 233 -16.94 -25.02 1.08
C TYR A 233 -16.49 -25.06 -0.39
N MET A 234 -17.11 -24.25 -1.26
CA MET A 234 -16.73 -24.13 -2.67
C MET A 234 -15.28 -23.65 -2.84
N TYR A 235 -14.90 -22.56 -2.15
CA TYR A 235 -13.53 -22.04 -2.21
C TYR A 235 -12.49 -23.03 -1.66
N LYS A 236 -12.82 -23.77 -0.59
CA LYS A 236 -11.91 -24.79 -0.03
C LYS A 236 -11.61 -25.90 -1.04
N ILE A 237 -12.61 -26.34 -1.80
CA ILE A 237 -12.42 -27.34 -2.87
C ILE A 237 -11.56 -26.77 -3.99
N GLU A 238 -11.85 -25.55 -4.46
CA GLU A 238 -11.12 -24.92 -5.55
C GLU A 238 -9.63 -24.69 -5.22
N ILE A 239 -9.33 -24.22 -4.01
CA ILE A 239 -7.95 -24.04 -3.52
C ILE A 239 -7.22 -25.39 -3.45
N LEU A 240 -7.89 -26.46 -2.99
CA LEU A 240 -7.27 -27.79 -2.87
C LEU A 240 -6.94 -28.38 -4.25
N ILE A 241 -7.78 -28.15 -5.25
CA ILE A 241 -7.52 -28.52 -6.65
C ILE A 241 -6.32 -27.75 -7.20
N LEU A 242 -6.24 -26.43 -6.95
CA LEU A 242 -5.15 -25.59 -7.43
C LEU A 242 -3.79 -25.98 -6.82
N ILE A 243 -3.76 -26.29 -5.52
CA ILE A 243 -2.56 -26.79 -4.83
C ILE A 243 -2.12 -28.13 -5.41
N LEU A 244 -3.06 -29.04 -5.69
CA LEU A 244 -2.75 -30.34 -6.31
C LEU A 244 -2.12 -30.18 -7.70
N HIS A 245 -2.68 -29.29 -8.54
CA HIS A 245 -2.10 -28.99 -9.86
C HIS A 245 -0.69 -28.39 -9.75
N ALA A 246 -0.48 -27.45 -8.83
CA ALA A 246 0.84 -26.85 -8.60
C ALA A 246 1.88 -27.90 -8.17
N LEU A 247 1.50 -28.85 -7.31
CA LEU A 247 2.38 -29.95 -6.87
C LEU A 247 2.80 -30.84 -8.05
N ILE A 248 1.85 -31.19 -8.94
CA ILE A 248 2.11 -31.99 -10.14
C ILE A 248 3.10 -31.27 -11.07
N VAL A 249 2.91 -29.96 -11.29
CA VAL A 249 3.81 -29.15 -12.12
C VAL A 249 5.22 -29.10 -11.52
N ILE A 250 5.35 -28.91 -10.21
CA ILE A 250 6.65 -28.91 -9.52
C ILE A 250 7.36 -30.27 -9.69
N GLN A 251 6.61 -31.37 -9.57
CA GLN A 251 7.16 -32.72 -9.77
C GLN A 251 7.62 -32.96 -11.21
N ALA A 252 6.87 -32.46 -12.20
CA ALA A 252 7.26 -32.51 -13.61
C ALA A 252 8.54 -31.70 -13.88
N ILE A 253 8.68 -30.50 -13.30
CA ILE A 253 9.89 -29.68 -13.44
C ILE A 253 11.10 -30.39 -12.85
N LYS A 254 10.98 -30.97 -11.64
CA LYS A 254 12.06 -31.77 -11.03
C LYS A 254 12.45 -32.99 -11.87
N PHE A 255 11.48 -33.64 -12.50
CA PHE A 255 11.74 -34.76 -13.39
C PHE A 255 12.53 -34.32 -14.63
N VAL A 256 12.16 -33.18 -15.24
CA VAL A 256 12.89 -32.58 -16.36
C VAL A 256 14.32 -32.19 -15.95
N GLU A 257 14.51 -31.57 -14.78
CA GLU A 257 15.84 -31.23 -14.26
C GLU A 257 16.72 -32.48 -14.07
N THR A 258 16.14 -33.57 -13.56
CA THR A 258 16.84 -34.86 -13.38
C THR A 258 17.26 -35.46 -14.73
N ILE A 259 16.42 -35.35 -15.75
CA ILE A 259 16.74 -35.80 -17.11
C ILE A 259 17.87 -34.94 -17.70
N VAL A 260 17.78 -33.61 -17.64
CA VAL A 260 18.78 -32.70 -18.20
C VAL A 260 20.14 -32.90 -17.54
N THR A 261 20.19 -33.02 -16.21
CA THR A 261 21.43 -33.30 -15.48
C THR A 261 22.03 -34.66 -15.83
N SER A 262 21.19 -35.67 -16.07
CA SER A 262 21.64 -36.99 -16.53
C SER A 262 22.23 -36.93 -17.95
N VAL A 263 21.57 -36.24 -18.89
CA VAL A 263 22.05 -36.06 -20.27
C VAL A 263 23.38 -35.29 -20.29
N LEU A 264 23.50 -34.19 -19.55
CA LEU A 264 24.74 -33.41 -19.45
C LEU A 264 25.93 -34.23 -18.92
N LYS A 265 25.68 -35.13 -17.96
CA LYS A 265 26.70 -36.06 -17.44
C LYS A 265 27.21 -37.04 -18.50
N PHE A 266 26.35 -37.44 -19.44
CA PHE A 266 26.74 -38.32 -20.54
C PHE A 266 27.52 -37.57 -21.63
N THR A 267 27.16 -36.31 -21.92
CA THR A 267 27.83 -35.52 -22.98
C THR A 267 29.24 -35.04 -22.60
N PHE A 268 29.52 -34.78 -21.32
CA PHE A 268 30.84 -34.32 -20.84
C PHE A 268 31.83 -35.45 -20.52
N ARG A 269 31.49 -36.72 -20.80
CA ARG A 269 32.33 -37.90 -20.53
C ARG A 269 32.94 -38.53 -21.79
N ILE A 270 33.05 -37.77 -22.87
CA ILE A 270 33.74 -38.11 -24.13
C ILE A 270 34.83 -37.07 -24.34
#